data_AF-A0A3C0UKR1-F1
#
_entry.id   AF-A0A3C0UKR1-F1
#
_cell.length_a   1.000
_cell.length_b   1.000
_cell.length_c   1.000
_cell.angle_alpha   90.00
_cell.angle_beta   90.00
_cell.angle_gamma   90.00
#
_symmetry.space_group_name_H-M   'P 1'
#
loop_
_entity.id
_entity.type
_entity.pdbx_description
1 polymer ?
#
loop_
_entity_poly.entity_id
_entity_poly.type
_entity_poly.pdbx_seq_one_letter_code
_entity_poly.pdbx_strand_id
1 'polypeptide(L)'
;MNDLFDIRRFGLYARKEFRENWKVYALFAVGIMVMQLVFIYLLCKPLENKFYYDQLNSYQLNSFVGLFNSAVIATWISGSYAYSYFSSSSKTLSSLTLPVSPLERFCFAWLLTIPLSLIITAILWRVTWFFGIPFILSTFPKVIIRMDYEKAFRNVVEESLAIGVFGISGAFMLGSLVFRKYSFFKTLAVGLGAILLLYAFQQKALEIILPNAVKVITSPYPGFIHTTVHTISKLYIQVGSTLELPYLIWWVGCLPVILWVATYLKIKEKEV
;
A
#
# COMPACT_ATOMS: atom_id res chain seq x y z
N MET A 1 -20.76 23.33 20.11
CA MET A 1 -20.92 22.31 19.04
C MET A 1 -20.96 20.95 19.71
N ASN A 2 -21.85 20.05 19.30
CA ASN A 2 -21.86 18.69 19.83
C ASN A 2 -20.72 17.91 19.14
N ASP A 3 -19.66 17.61 19.88
CA ASP A 3 -18.49 16.83 19.41
C ASP A 3 -18.80 15.33 19.20
N LEU A 4 -20.03 14.91 19.52
CA LEU A 4 -20.50 13.55 19.31
C LEU A 4 -20.71 13.28 17.82
N PHE A 5 -20.38 12.06 17.40
CA PHE A 5 -20.57 11.59 16.03
C PHE A 5 -22.06 11.58 15.65
N ASP A 6 -22.39 12.13 14.49
CA ASP A 6 -23.75 12.12 13.92
C ASP A 6 -23.70 11.58 12.48
N ILE A 7 -24.37 10.46 12.25
CA ILE A 7 -24.41 9.78 10.95
C ILE A 7 -25.01 10.65 9.84
N ARG A 8 -25.96 11.54 10.16
CA ARG A 8 -26.60 12.44 9.20
C ARG A 8 -25.62 13.51 8.76
N ARG A 9 -24.88 14.11 9.70
CA ARG A 9 -23.81 15.08 9.37
C ARG A 9 -22.70 14.42 8.57
N PHE A 10 -22.28 13.23 8.98
CA PHE A 10 -21.31 12.42 8.27
C PHE A 10 -21.72 12.15 6.80
N GLY A 11 -22.97 11.72 6.58
CA GLY A 11 -23.48 11.46 5.22
C GLY A 11 -23.57 12.72 4.36
N LEU A 12 -23.96 13.86 4.94
CA LEU A 12 -23.97 15.16 4.25
C LEU A 12 -22.55 15.59 3.86
N TYR A 13 -21.59 15.41 4.77
CA TYR A 13 -20.18 15.68 4.50
C TYR A 13 -19.65 14.81 3.36
N ALA A 14 -19.88 13.49 3.43
CA ALA A 14 -19.49 12.56 2.38
C ALA A 14 -20.10 12.94 1.02
N ARG A 15 -21.39 13.25 0.96
CA ARG A 15 -22.07 13.66 -0.27
C ARG A 15 -21.48 14.95 -0.85
N LYS A 16 -21.17 15.92 0.00
CA LYS A 16 -20.52 17.16 -0.41
C LYS A 16 -19.14 16.87 -1.03
N GLU A 17 -18.31 16.11 -0.32
CA GLU A 17 -16.96 15.74 -0.76
C GLU A 17 -16.97 15.01 -2.11
N PHE A 18 -17.85 14.02 -2.27
CA PHE A 18 -17.98 13.31 -3.55
C PHE A 18 -18.41 14.25 -4.68
N ARG A 19 -19.34 15.17 -4.44
CA ARG A 19 -19.82 16.09 -5.47
C ARG A 19 -18.77 17.12 -5.89
N GLU A 20 -17.96 17.60 -4.95
CA GLU A 20 -16.93 18.61 -5.22
C GLU A 20 -15.68 18.00 -5.84
N ASN A 21 -15.33 16.76 -5.47
CA ASN A 21 -14.09 16.10 -5.87
C ASN A 21 -14.26 14.92 -6.85
N TRP A 22 -15.46 14.71 -7.44
CA TRP A 22 -15.74 13.54 -8.30
C TRP A 22 -14.74 13.35 -9.44
N LYS A 23 -14.26 14.45 -10.05
CA LYS A 23 -13.28 14.39 -11.15
C LYS A 23 -11.96 13.79 -10.70
N VAL A 24 -11.54 14.11 -9.47
CA VAL A 24 -10.30 13.59 -8.90
C VAL A 24 -10.46 12.10 -8.60
N TYR A 25 -11.62 11.68 -8.06
CA TYR A 25 -11.91 10.27 -7.84
C TYR A 25 -12.00 9.46 -9.14
N ALA A 26 -12.56 10.03 -10.20
CA ALA A 26 -12.56 9.41 -11.53
C ALA A 26 -11.14 9.25 -12.08
N LEU A 27 -10.30 10.28 -11.97
CA LEU A 27 -8.90 10.23 -12.41
C LEU A 27 -8.07 9.22 -11.59
N PHE A 28 -8.38 9.08 -10.30
CA PHE A 28 -7.81 8.05 -9.44
C PHE A 28 -8.13 6.64 -9.94
N ALA A 29 -9.40 6.36 -10.30
CA ALA A 29 -9.79 5.07 -10.87
C ALA A 29 -9.05 4.76 -12.18
N VAL A 30 -8.92 5.76 -13.07
CA VAL A 30 -8.12 5.62 -14.30
C VAL A 30 -6.65 5.31 -13.99
N GLY A 31 -6.06 6.01 -13.01
CA GLY A 31 -4.69 5.75 -12.56
C GLY A 31 -4.48 4.31 -12.07
N ILE A 32 -5.44 3.76 -11.31
CA ILE A 32 -5.40 2.35 -10.87
C ILE A 32 -5.43 1.40 -12.07
N MET A 33 -6.32 1.64 -13.05
CA MET A 33 -6.39 0.81 -14.25
C MET A 33 -5.09 0.82 -15.04
N VAL A 34 -4.49 2.01 -15.25
CA VAL A 34 -3.21 2.14 -15.93
C VAL A 34 -2.11 1.37 -15.18
N MET A 35 -2.05 1.49 -13.84
CA MET A 35 -1.08 0.73 -13.05
C MET A 35 -1.29 -0.78 -13.17
N GLN A 36 -2.53 -1.26 -13.18
CA GLN A 36 -2.83 -2.68 -13.40
C GLN A 36 -2.36 -3.16 -14.77
N LEU A 37 -2.57 -2.36 -15.82
CA LEU A 37 -2.08 -2.67 -17.17
C LEU A 37 -0.55 -2.72 -17.21
N VAL A 38 0.14 -1.81 -16.53
CA VAL A 38 1.61 -1.84 -16.39
C VAL A 38 2.06 -3.14 -15.72
N PHE A 39 1.39 -3.58 -14.65
CA PHE A 39 1.74 -4.86 -14.01
C PHE A 39 1.47 -6.07 -14.90
N ILE A 40 0.39 -6.06 -15.67
CA ILE A 40 0.12 -7.11 -16.67
C ILE A 40 1.24 -7.13 -17.72
N TYR A 41 1.64 -5.98 -18.24
CA TYR A 41 2.75 -5.87 -19.18
C TYR A 41 4.05 -6.42 -18.60
N LEU A 42 4.40 -6.06 -17.36
CA LEU A 42 5.60 -6.56 -16.68
C LEU A 42 5.56 -8.09 -16.46
N LEU A 43 4.39 -8.66 -16.17
CA LEU A 43 4.21 -10.11 -16.02
C LEU A 43 4.38 -10.86 -17.34
N CYS A 44 4.01 -10.24 -18.46
CA CYS A 44 4.14 -10.80 -19.80
C CYS A 44 5.51 -10.53 -20.44
N LYS A 45 6.26 -9.53 -19.98
CA LYS A 45 7.57 -9.14 -20.56
C LYS A 45 8.55 -10.29 -20.80
N PRO A 46 8.70 -11.30 -19.91
CA PRO A 46 9.58 -12.44 -20.18
C PRO A 46 9.17 -13.27 -21.41
N LEU A 47 7.89 -13.27 -21.77
CA LEU A 47 7.32 -14.05 -22.87
C LEU A 47 7.61 -13.43 -24.25
N GLU A 48 7.99 -12.15 -24.30
CA GLU A 48 8.41 -11.49 -25.54
C GLU A 48 9.73 -12.08 -26.09
N ASN A 49 10.55 -12.68 -25.22
CA ASN A 49 11.77 -13.35 -25.66
C ASN A 49 11.45 -14.71 -26.28
N LYS A 50 11.52 -14.80 -27.62
CA LYS A 50 11.21 -16.00 -28.39
C LYS A 50 12.03 -17.23 -27.97
N PHE A 51 13.32 -17.07 -27.68
CA PHE A 51 14.18 -18.19 -27.26
C PHE A 51 13.70 -18.79 -25.92
N TYR A 52 13.34 -17.93 -24.98
CA TYR A 52 12.79 -18.33 -23.69
C TYR A 52 11.40 -18.97 -23.85
N TYR A 53 10.54 -18.37 -24.67
CA TYR A 53 9.17 -18.83 -24.91
C TYR A 53 9.11 -20.20 -25.62
N ASP A 54 10.00 -20.47 -26.56
CA ASP A 54 10.03 -21.72 -27.31
C ASP A 54 10.41 -22.91 -26.39
N GLN A 55 11.29 -22.68 -25.41
CA GLN A 55 11.72 -23.68 -24.41
C GLN A 55 10.67 -23.94 -23.31
N LEU A 56 9.71 -23.04 -23.13
CA LEU A 56 8.67 -23.20 -22.12
C LEU A 56 7.64 -24.26 -22.54
N ASN A 57 7.34 -25.18 -21.62
CA ASN A 57 6.20 -26.09 -21.73
C ASN A 57 4.89 -25.41 -21.29
N SER A 58 4.95 -24.66 -20.18
CA SER A 58 3.86 -23.81 -19.71
C SER A 58 4.41 -22.67 -18.88
N TYR A 59 3.73 -21.52 -18.89
CA TYR A 59 4.08 -20.37 -18.05
C TYR A 59 2.91 -20.00 -17.15
N GLN A 60 3.12 -20.07 -15.84
CA GLN A 60 2.08 -19.76 -14.87
C GLN A 60 2.07 -18.27 -14.55
N LEU A 61 0.99 -17.60 -14.91
CA LEU A 61 0.84 -16.17 -14.68
C LEU A 61 -0.04 -15.93 -13.45
N ASN A 62 0.53 -15.28 -12.43
CA ASN A 62 -0.18 -14.92 -11.21
C ASN A 62 -0.84 -13.55 -11.37
N SER A 63 -2.15 -13.54 -11.61
CA SER A 63 -2.97 -12.34 -11.82
C SER A 63 -3.09 -11.45 -10.58
N PHE A 64 -2.88 -12.02 -9.39
CA PHE A 64 -3.05 -11.31 -8.12
C PHE A 64 -1.91 -10.35 -7.79
N VAL A 65 -0.73 -10.52 -8.40
CA VAL A 65 0.40 -9.59 -8.21
C VAL A 65 -0.02 -8.16 -8.59
N GLY A 66 -0.75 -8.01 -9.70
CA GLY A 66 -1.27 -6.71 -10.13
C GLY A 66 -2.33 -6.14 -9.17
N LEU A 67 -3.20 -7.00 -8.60
CA LEU A 67 -4.19 -6.59 -7.61
C LEU A 67 -3.52 -6.01 -6.36
N PHE A 68 -2.53 -6.71 -5.81
CA PHE A 68 -1.92 -6.32 -4.53
C PHE A 68 -1.10 -5.05 -4.65
N ASN A 69 -0.27 -4.95 -5.68
CA ASN A 69 0.52 -3.74 -5.88
C ASN A 69 -0.38 -2.53 -6.18
N SER A 70 -1.42 -2.71 -7.01
CA SER A 70 -2.37 -1.61 -7.25
C SER A 70 -3.17 -1.24 -6.01
N ALA A 71 -3.53 -2.19 -5.14
CA ALA A 71 -4.24 -1.93 -3.88
C ALA A 71 -3.39 -1.12 -2.90
N VAL A 72 -2.11 -1.50 -2.73
CA VAL A 72 -1.15 -0.76 -1.89
C VAL A 72 -1.01 0.67 -2.41
N ILE A 73 -0.73 0.86 -3.70
CA ILE A 73 -0.56 2.19 -4.29
C ILE A 73 -1.86 3.02 -4.22
N ALA A 74 -3.01 2.39 -4.44
CA ALA A 74 -4.32 3.04 -4.32
C ALA A 74 -4.54 3.60 -2.91
N THR A 75 -4.22 2.83 -1.86
CA THR A 75 -4.34 3.30 -0.47
C THR A 75 -3.37 4.45 -0.16
N TRP A 76 -2.18 4.46 -0.75
CA TRP A 76 -1.18 5.52 -0.54
C TRP A 76 -1.61 6.85 -1.18
N ILE A 77 -2.10 6.77 -2.42
CA ILE A 77 -2.61 7.95 -3.14
C ILE A 77 -3.87 8.46 -2.44
N SER A 78 -4.80 7.57 -2.09
CA SER A 78 -6.04 7.92 -1.40
C SER A 78 -5.76 8.57 -0.03
N GLY A 79 -4.87 7.99 0.78
CA GLY A 79 -4.47 8.55 2.08
C GLY A 79 -3.77 9.90 1.95
N SER A 80 -3.00 10.10 0.89
CA SER A 80 -2.36 11.40 0.60
C SER A 80 -3.36 12.48 0.19
N TYR A 81 -4.50 12.09 -0.40
CA TYR A 81 -5.54 13.00 -0.84
C TYR A 81 -6.66 13.21 0.19
N ALA A 82 -6.80 12.30 1.17
CA ALA A 82 -7.86 12.30 2.17
C ALA A 82 -7.99 13.63 2.94
N TYR A 83 -6.88 14.36 3.09
CA TYR A 83 -6.81 15.66 3.76
C TYR A 83 -6.34 16.80 2.83
N SER A 84 -6.57 16.67 1.53
CA SER A 84 -6.12 17.65 0.52
C SER A 84 -6.66 19.07 0.74
N TYR A 85 -7.76 19.25 1.47
CA TYR A 85 -8.28 20.56 1.87
C TYR A 85 -7.37 21.30 2.87
N PHE A 86 -6.53 20.59 3.62
CA PHE A 86 -5.52 21.20 4.50
C PHE A 86 -4.25 21.67 3.76
N SER A 87 -4.20 21.54 2.44
CA SER A 87 -3.05 21.94 1.62
C SER A 87 -2.93 23.46 1.42
N SER A 88 -4.04 24.20 1.52
CA SER A 88 -4.07 25.66 1.37
C SER A 88 -4.87 26.33 2.49
N SER A 89 -4.46 27.53 2.89
CA SER A 89 -5.09 28.25 4.01
C SER A 89 -6.57 28.57 3.73
N SER A 90 -6.91 28.91 2.49
CA SER A 90 -8.30 29.21 2.09
C SER A 90 -9.20 27.97 2.14
N LYS A 91 -8.74 26.81 1.61
CA LYS A 91 -9.48 25.55 1.70
C LYS A 91 -9.57 25.04 3.14
N THR A 92 -8.53 25.27 3.93
CA THR A 92 -8.50 24.93 5.36
C THR A 92 -9.58 25.70 6.09
N LEU A 93 -9.65 27.03 5.94
CA LEU A 93 -10.65 27.87 6.60
C LEU A 93 -12.09 27.45 6.21
N SER A 94 -12.33 27.20 4.92
CA SER A 94 -13.62 26.73 4.41
C SER A 94 -14.01 25.34 4.92
N SER A 95 -13.02 24.47 5.16
CA SER A 95 -13.27 23.15 5.75
C SER A 95 -13.56 23.25 7.24
N LEU A 96 -12.77 24.06 7.97
CA LEU A 96 -12.92 24.27 9.42
C LEU A 96 -14.27 24.89 9.80
N THR A 97 -14.88 25.70 8.93
CA THR A 97 -16.21 26.28 9.19
C THR A 97 -17.36 25.29 9.02
N LEU A 98 -17.10 24.09 8.48
CA LEU A 98 -18.13 23.07 8.36
C LEU A 98 -18.46 22.48 9.74
N PRO A 99 -19.75 22.28 10.05
CA PRO A 99 -20.19 21.70 11.32
C PRO A 99 -19.97 20.17 11.32
N VAL A 100 -18.72 19.76 11.20
CA VAL A 100 -18.27 18.36 11.15
C VAL A 100 -17.20 18.18 12.21
N SER A 101 -17.40 17.18 13.08
CA SER A 101 -16.45 16.84 14.14
C SER A 101 -15.13 16.28 13.59
N PRO A 102 -14.01 16.39 14.35
CA PRO A 102 -12.74 15.73 13.99
C PRO A 102 -12.89 14.23 13.73
N LEU A 103 -13.76 13.57 14.50
CA LEU A 103 -13.98 12.13 14.42
C LEU A 103 -14.67 11.75 13.10
N GLU A 104 -15.69 12.51 12.69
CA GLU A 104 -16.36 12.29 11.40
C GLU A 104 -15.40 12.49 10.21
N ARG A 105 -14.53 13.51 10.26
CA ARG A 105 -13.50 13.74 9.24
C ARG A 105 -12.52 12.58 9.17
N PHE A 106 -12.06 12.12 10.34
CA PHE A 106 -11.17 10.95 10.44
C PHE A 106 -11.84 9.69 9.88
N CYS A 107 -13.06 9.37 10.29
CA CYS A 107 -13.81 8.21 9.80
C CYS A 107 -14.02 8.26 8.29
N PHE A 108 -14.35 9.43 7.73
CA PHE A 108 -14.53 9.60 6.29
C PHE A 108 -13.21 9.34 5.54
N ALA A 109 -12.13 9.97 5.99
CA ALA A 109 -10.81 9.80 5.42
C ALA A 109 -10.33 8.34 5.51
N TRP A 110 -10.55 7.67 6.64
CA TRP A 110 -10.21 6.26 6.83
C TRP A 110 -11.02 5.35 5.90
N LEU A 111 -12.34 5.55 5.80
CA LEU A 111 -13.23 4.81 4.91
C LEU A 111 -12.84 4.96 3.44
N LEU A 112 -12.50 6.19 3.03
CA LEU A 112 -12.06 6.50 1.67
C LEU A 112 -10.67 5.90 1.36
N THR A 113 -9.78 5.92 2.35
CA THR A 113 -8.39 5.47 2.19
C THR A 113 -8.28 3.95 2.13
N ILE A 114 -9.02 3.22 2.98
CA ILE A 114 -8.85 1.77 3.14
C ILE A 114 -9.99 1.01 2.46
N PRO A 115 -11.19 0.84 3.04
CA PRO A 115 -12.17 -0.08 2.48
C PRO A 115 -12.66 0.33 1.09
N LEU A 116 -12.91 1.62 0.86
CA LEU A 116 -13.41 2.07 -0.44
C LEU A 116 -12.35 1.92 -1.54
N SER A 117 -11.10 2.28 -1.27
CA SER A 117 -10.02 2.16 -2.26
C SER A 117 -9.75 0.70 -2.62
N LEU A 118 -9.82 -0.23 -1.64
CA LEU A 118 -9.66 -1.66 -1.87
C LEU A 118 -10.79 -2.23 -2.71
N ILE A 119 -12.05 -1.90 -2.39
CA ILE A 119 -13.23 -2.34 -3.15
C ILE A 119 -13.13 -1.86 -4.60
N ILE A 120 -12.84 -0.57 -4.81
CA ILE A 120 -12.69 0.00 -6.15
C ILE A 120 -11.55 -0.71 -6.90
N THR A 121 -10.40 -0.91 -6.26
CA THR A 121 -9.25 -1.58 -6.89
C THR A 121 -9.58 -3.01 -7.28
N ALA A 122 -10.29 -3.76 -6.44
CA ALA A 122 -10.72 -5.13 -6.73
C ALA A 122 -11.71 -5.20 -7.91
N ILE A 123 -12.67 -4.26 -7.97
CA ILE A 123 -13.61 -4.14 -9.09
C ILE A 123 -12.85 -3.83 -10.38
N LEU A 124 -11.96 -2.83 -10.36
CA LEU A 124 -11.16 -2.46 -11.52
C LEU A 124 -10.23 -3.60 -11.97
N TRP A 125 -9.64 -4.34 -11.02
CA TRP A 125 -8.83 -5.51 -11.34
C TRP A 125 -9.64 -6.58 -12.08
N ARG A 126 -10.87 -6.84 -11.64
CA ARG A 126 -11.78 -7.76 -12.35
C ARG A 126 -12.03 -7.31 -13.78
N VAL A 127 -12.33 -6.03 -13.98
CA VAL A 127 -12.57 -5.45 -15.31
C VAL A 127 -11.31 -5.55 -16.18
N THR A 128 -10.15 -5.15 -15.67
CA THR A 128 -8.88 -5.19 -16.41
C THR A 128 -8.52 -6.61 -16.84
N TRP A 129 -8.67 -7.61 -15.95
CA TRP A 129 -8.38 -9.01 -16.29
C TRP A 129 -9.44 -9.63 -17.19
N PHE A 130 -10.71 -9.22 -17.10
CA PHE A 130 -11.74 -9.67 -18.02
C PHE A 130 -11.38 -9.37 -19.48
N PHE A 131 -10.83 -8.18 -19.75
CA PHE A 131 -10.33 -7.82 -21.09
C PHE A 131 -8.92 -8.34 -21.37
N GLY A 132 -8.06 -8.45 -20.36
CA GLY A 132 -6.67 -8.88 -20.52
C GLY A 132 -6.49 -10.37 -20.85
N ILE A 133 -7.30 -11.26 -20.24
CA ILE A 133 -7.22 -12.71 -20.44
C ILE A 133 -7.29 -13.11 -21.92
N PRO A 134 -8.33 -12.73 -22.70
CA PRO A 134 -8.43 -13.16 -24.09
C PRO A 134 -7.26 -12.66 -24.94
N PHE A 135 -6.76 -11.44 -24.68
CA PHE A 135 -5.61 -10.87 -25.38
C PHE A 135 -4.31 -11.62 -25.06
N ILE A 136 -4.08 -11.98 -23.80
CA ILE A 136 -2.88 -12.71 -23.38
C ILE A 136 -2.89 -14.12 -23.96
N LEU A 137 -4.02 -14.82 -23.90
CA LEU A 137 -4.12 -16.20 -24.38
C LEU A 137 -4.04 -16.32 -25.91
N SER A 138 -4.52 -15.30 -26.65
CA SER A 138 -4.36 -15.27 -28.10
C SER A 138 -2.92 -14.99 -28.53
N THR A 139 -2.20 -14.16 -27.77
CA THR A 139 -0.79 -13.81 -28.05
C THR A 139 0.18 -14.90 -27.57
N PHE A 140 -0.08 -15.49 -26.41
CA PHE A 140 0.78 -16.46 -25.73
C PHE A 140 0.00 -17.71 -25.30
N PRO A 141 -0.27 -18.66 -26.22
CA PRO A 141 -1.10 -19.84 -25.93
C PRO A 141 -0.51 -20.80 -24.88
N LYS A 142 0.79 -20.74 -24.60
CA LYS A 142 1.45 -21.56 -23.56
C LYS A 142 1.22 -21.03 -22.13
N VAL A 143 0.56 -19.87 -21.98
CA VAL A 143 0.32 -19.25 -20.67
C VAL A 143 -0.89 -19.88 -19.98
N ILE A 144 -0.72 -20.21 -18.71
CA ILE A 144 -1.78 -20.68 -17.82
C ILE A 144 -1.99 -19.58 -16.77
N ILE A 145 -3.17 -18.96 -16.80
CA ILE A 145 -3.53 -17.92 -15.84
C ILE A 145 -4.16 -18.60 -14.62
N ARG A 146 -3.47 -18.57 -13.47
CA ARG A 146 -4.00 -19.15 -12.22
C ARG A 146 -4.79 -18.11 -11.44
N MET A 147 -6.04 -18.43 -11.16
CA MET A 147 -6.93 -17.66 -10.28
C MET A 147 -7.17 -18.44 -8.98
N ASP A 148 -6.08 -18.75 -8.27
CA ASP A 148 -6.12 -19.46 -6.99
C ASP A 148 -6.37 -18.46 -5.85
N TYR A 149 -7.65 -18.22 -5.54
CA TYR A 149 -8.06 -17.25 -4.51
C TYR A 149 -7.61 -17.65 -3.10
N GLU A 150 -7.49 -18.94 -2.82
CA GLU A 150 -7.13 -19.43 -1.48
C GLU A 150 -5.67 -19.13 -1.19
N LYS A 151 -4.78 -19.52 -2.11
CA LYS A 151 -3.35 -19.22 -2.00
C LYS A 151 -3.06 -17.73 -2.09
N ALA A 152 -3.81 -17.01 -2.92
CA ALA A 152 -3.70 -15.56 -3.03
C ALA A 152 -4.11 -14.85 -1.73
N PHE A 153 -5.24 -15.24 -1.14
CA PHE A 153 -5.71 -14.68 0.13
C PHE A 153 -4.72 -14.94 1.26
N ARG A 154 -4.16 -16.15 1.33
CA ARG A 154 -3.16 -16.51 2.34
C ARG A 154 -1.89 -15.65 2.24
N ASN A 155 -1.30 -15.56 1.05
CA ASN A 155 -0.10 -14.73 0.82
C ASN A 155 -0.32 -13.22 1.03
N VAL A 156 -1.57 -12.76 0.93
CA VAL A 156 -1.99 -11.36 1.15
C VAL A 156 -2.12 -11.02 2.62
N VAL A 157 -2.84 -11.88 3.32
CA VAL A 157 -3.11 -11.72 4.74
C VAL A 157 -1.82 -11.89 5.53
N GLU A 158 -0.93 -12.77 5.06
CA GLU A 158 0.23 -13.14 5.85
C GLU A 158 1.23 -11.98 5.99
N GLU A 159 1.65 -11.21 4.97
CA GLU A 159 2.80 -10.27 5.19
C GLU A 159 2.80 -8.94 4.43
N SER A 160 2.81 -8.92 3.10
CA SER A 160 3.18 -7.68 2.36
C SER A 160 2.03 -6.70 2.14
N LEU A 161 0.83 -7.20 1.89
CA LEU A 161 -0.34 -6.33 1.64
C LEU A 161 -0.84 -5.71 2.93
N ALA A 162 -0.91 -6.46 4.03
CA ALA A 162 -1.38 -5.94 5.32
C ALA A 162 -0.50 -4.78 5.81
N ILE A 163 0.82 -4.91 5.70
CA ILE A 163 1.75 -3.84 6.08
C ILE A 163 1.62 -2.64 5.13
N GLY A 164 1.52 -2.88 3.82
CA GLY A 164 1.38 -1.83 2.81
C GLY A 164 0.04 -1.07 2.89
N VAL A 165 -1.05 -1.76 3.19
CA VAL A 165 -2.41 -1.23 3.21
C VAL A 165 -2.77 -0.63 4.56
N PHE A 166 -2.37 -1.21 5.68
CA PHE A 166 -2.70 -0.65 7.00
C PHE A 166 -1.59 0.26 7.53
N GLY A 167 -0.34 -0.21 7.52
CA GLY A 167 0.80 0.55 8.05
C GLY A 167 1.10 1.78 7.22
N ILE A 168 1.38 1.57 5.93
CA ILE A 168 1.84 2.66 5.07
C ILE A 168 0.70 3.64 4.72
N SER A 169 -0.56 3.18 4.62
CA SER A 169 -1.69 4.11 4.42
C SER A 169 -1.87 5.08 5.58
N GLY A 170 -1.68 4.64 6.83
CA GLY A 170 -1.68 5.50 8.01
C GLY A 170 -0.60 6.59 7.94
N ALA A 171 0.59 6.25 7.42
CA ALA A 171 1.67 7.21 7.23
C ALA A 171 1.31 8.26 6.16
N PHE A 172 0.66 7.86 5.06
CA PHE A 172 0.19 8.80 4.03
C PHE A 172 -0.98 9.68 4.49
N MET A 173 -1.89 9.16 5.32
CA MET A 173 -2.93 9.96 5.98
C MET A 173 -2.33 11.00 6.92
N LEU A 174 -1.35 10.61 7.75
CA LEU A 174 -0.66 11.56 8.63
C LEU A 174 0.15 12.58 7.82
N GLY A 175 0.86 12.12 6.80
CA GLY A 175 1.68 12.93 5.92
C GLY A 175 0.89 14.00 5.17
N SER A 176 -0.37 13.72 4.78
CA SER A 176 -1.24 14.72 4.16
C SER A 176 -1.72 15.81 5.12
N LEU A 177 -1.72 15.56 6.44
CA LEU A 177 -1.93 16.60 7.44
C LEU A 177 -0.66 17.39 7.77
N VAL A 178 0.49 16.72 7.88
CA VAL A 178 1.76 17.36 8.25
C VAL A 178 2.31 18.23 7.12
N PHE A 179 2.27 17.74 5.89
CA PHE A 179 2.85 18.43 4.74
C PHE A 179 1.78 19.20 3.94
N ARG A 180 1.82 20.53 3.95
CA ARG A 180 0.86 21.37 3.20
C ARG A 180 0.92 21.16 1.68
N LYS A 181 2.12 21.31 1.09
CA LYS A 181 2.35 21.14 -0.36
C LYS A 181 3.19 19.90 -0.64
N TYR A 182 2.83 19.18 -1.71
CA TYR A 182 3.49 17.96 -2.17
C TYR A 182 3.53 16.86 -1.10
N SER A 183 2.43 16.68 -0.38
CA SER A 183 2.33 15.72 0.73
C SER A 183 2.71 14.29 0.34
N PHE A 184 2.24 13.83 -0.82
CA PHE A 184 2.57 12.51 -1.35
C PHE A 184 4.09 12.30 -1.48
N PHE A 185 4.77 13.17 -2.23
CA PHE A 185 6.21 13.04 -2.46
C PHE A 185 7.05 13.22 -1.20
N LYS A 186 6.65 14.11 -0.29
CA LYS A 186 7.35 14.31 0.98
C LYS A 186 7.21 13.11 1.90
N THR A 187 6.01 12.55 1.99
CA THR A 187 5.77 11.34 2.79
C THR A 187 6.54 10.16 2.20
N LEU A 188 6.54 10.03 0.87
CA LEU A 188 7.31 8.99 0.18
C LEU A 188 8.82 9.17 0.39
N ALA A 189 9.35 10.39 0.32
CA ALA A 189 10.77 10.67 0.56
C ALA A 189 11.18 10.36 2.02
N VAL A 190 10.37 10.77 2.99
CA VAL A 190 10.62 10.47 4.42
C VAL A 190 10.50 8.98 4.68
N GLY A 191 9.49 8.31 4.12
CA GLY A 191 9.28 6.87 4.25
C GLY A 191 10.43 6.06 3.65
N LEU A 192 10.84 6.37 2.41
CA LEU A 192 11.99 5.73 1.77
C LEU A 192 13.29 5.99 2.53
N GLY A 193 13.51 7.23 2.98
CA GLY A 193 14.67 7.58 3.80
C GLY A 193 14.72 6.78 5.10
N ALA A 194 13.58 6.64 5.79
CA ALA A 194 13.48 5.85 7.01
C ALA A 194 13.74 4.35 6.76
N ILE A 195 13.17 3.78 5.68
CA ILE A 195 13.39 2.38 5.31
C ILE A 195 14.87 2.13 4.99
N LEU A 196 15.50 3.00 4.21
CA LEU A 196 16.93 2.88 3.87
C LEU A 196 17.83 2.99 5.11
N LEU A 197 17.50 3.91 6.02
CA LEU A 197 18.24 4.07 7.28
C LEU A 197 18.09 2.83 8.16
N LEU A 198 16.87 2.32 8.34
CA LEU A 198 16.61 1.09 9.10
C LEU A 198 17.31 -0.11 8.48
N TYR A 199 17.31 -0.23 7.15
CA TYR A 199 18.02 -1.28 6.44
C TYR A 199 19.54 -1.18 6.65
N ALA A 200 20.12 0.01 6.53
CA ALA A 200 21.55 0.22 6.78
C ALA A 200 21.93 -0.09 8.22
N PHE A 201 21.09 0.31 9.18
CA PHE A 201 21.25 -0.02 10.59
C PHE A 201 21.18 -1.54 10.84
N GLN A 202 20.19 -2.22 10.26
CA GLN A 202 20.04 -3.67 10.35
C GLN A 202 21.27 -4.41 9.81
N GLN A 203 21.76 -4.00 8.63
CA GLN A 203 22.97 -4.58 8.03
C GLN A 203 24.19 -4.40 8.94
N LYS A 204 24.38 -3.19 9.49
CA LYS A 204 25.47 -2.93 10.45
C LYS A 204 25.35 -3.75 11.73
N ALA A 205 24.15 -3.89 12.28
CA ALA A 205 23.92 -4.70 13.47
C ALA A 205 24.21 -6.20 13.21
N LEU A 206 23.79 -6.72 12.05
CA LEU A 206 24.04 -8.10 11.66
C LEU A 206 25.53 -8.38 11.40
N GLU A 207 26.26 -7.44 10.78
CA GLU A 207 27.72 -7.53 10.61
C GLU A 207 28.45 -7.65 11.96
N ILE A 208 28.00 -6.92 12.99
CA ILE A 208 28.58 -6.96 14.34
C ILE A 208 28.28 -8.30 15.04
N ILE A 209 27.04 -8.79 14.94
CA ILE A 209 26.61 -10.03 15.61
C ILE A 209 27.20 -11.28 14.94
N LEU A 210 27.39 -11.24 13.62
CA LEU A 210 27.89 -12.35 12.80
C LEU A 210 29.24 -12.01 12.14
N PRO A 211 30.33 -11.84 12.90
CA PRO A 211 31.62 -11.40 12.36
C PRO A 211 32.25 -12.40 11.37
N ASN A 212 31.80 -13.67 11.36
CA ASN A 212 32.28 -14.72 10.46
C ASN A 212 31.42 -14.88 9.18
N ALA A 213 30.43 -14.02 8.96
CA ALA A 213 29.60 -14.04 7.76
C ALA A 213 30.32 -13.33 6.60
N VAL A 214 30.44 -14.01 5.45
CA VAL A 214 30.98 -13.44 4.21
C VAL A 214 29.94 -12.53 3.54
N LYS A 215 28.67 -12.91 3.63
CA LYS A 215 27.55 -12.16 3.07
C LYS A 215 26.27 -12.45 3.84
N VAL A 216 25.60 -11.41 4.30
CA VAL A 216 24.27 -11.50 4.91
C VAL A 216 23.28 -10.87 3.92
N ILE A 217 22.36 -11.68 3.41
CA ILE A 217 21.29 -11.21 2.54
C ILE A 217 20.04 -11.10 3.41
N THR A 218 19.51 -9.89 3.53
CA THR A 218 18.22 -9.64 4.18
C THR A 218 17.28 -8.95 3.22
N SER A 219 15.98 -9.18 3.43
CA SER A 219 14.96 -8.37 2.77
C SER A 219 14.96 -6.96 3.37
N PRO A 220 14.76 -5.90 2.57
CA PRO A 220 14.61 -4.56 3.10
C PRO A 220 13.46 -4.49 4.10
N TYR A 221 13.63 -3.65 5.11
CA TYR A 221 12.61 -3.37 6.11
C TYR A 221 11.31 -2.92 5.41
N PRO A 222 10.12 -3.46 5.71
CA PRO A 222 9.76 -4.42 6.76
C PRO A 222 9.87 -5.87 6.25
N GLY A 223 11.06 -6.47 6.28
CA GLY A 223 11.28 -7.85 5.82
C GLY A 223 12.28 -8.61 6.69
N PHE A 224 11.88 -9.07 7.87
CA PHE A 224 12.74 -9.93 8.72
C PHE A 224 12.72 -11.41 8.36
N ILE A 225 11.94 -11.79 7.35
CA ILE A 225 11.36 -13.14 7.25
C ILE A 225 12.34 -14.10 6.55
N HIS A 226 13.26 -13.54 5.75
CA HIS A 226 14.29 -14.30 5.06
C HIS A 226 15.64 -13.63 5.26
N THR A 227 16.36 -14.06 6.30
CA THR A 227 17.79 -13.77 6.45
C THR A 227 18.57 -15.01 6.05
N THR A 228 19.36 -14.90 4.99
CA THR A 228 20.28 -15.96 4.58
C THR A 228 21.70 -15.51 4.85
N VAL A 229 22.43 -16.34 5.59
CA VAL A 229 23.82 -16.08 5.97
C VAL A 229 24.72 -17.03 5.20
N HIS A 230 25.67 -16.47 4.46
CA HIS A 230 26.75 -17.21 3.84
C HIS A 230 27.99 -17.12 4.72
N THR A 231 28.45 -18.26 5.20
CA THR A 231 29.66 -18.37 6.03
C THR A 231 30.88 -18.72 5.17
N ILE A 232 32.08 -18.50 5.71
CA ILE A 232 33.37 -18.81 5.05
C ILE A 232 33.47 -20.29 4.66
N SER A 233 32.79 -21.18 5.38
CA SER A 233 32.70 -22.62 5.12
C SER A 233 31.69 -23.03 4.03
N LYS A 234 31.09 -22.07 3.30
CA LYS A 234 30.00 -22.29 2.32
C LYS A 234 28.72 -22.90 2.93
N LEU A 235 28.55 -22.82 4.24
CA LEU A 235 27.32 -23.26 4.88
C LEU A 235 26.21 -22.23 4.63
N TYR A 236 25.04 -22.72 4.22
CA TYR A 236 23.83 -21.93 4.04
C TYR A 236 22.98 -22.05 5.30
N ILE A 237 22.89 -20.97 6.06
CA ILE A 237 22.03 -20.92 7.25
C ILE A 237 20.85 -20.02 6.93
N GLN A 238 19.66 -20.62 6.91
CA GLN A 238 18.40 -19.90 6.91
C GLN A 238 17.93 -19.79 8.36
N VAL A 239 17.96 -18.57 8.89
CA VAL A 239 17.50 -18.32 10.25
C VAL A 239 15.98 -18.23 10.21
N GLY A 240 15.29 -19.30 10.60
CA GLY A 240 13.85 -19.25 10.88
C GLY A 240 13.61 -18.39 12.12
N SER A 241 12.73 -17.40 12.02
CA SER A 241 12.54 -16.40 13.08
C SER A 241 11.35 -16.77 13.96
N THR A 242 11.59 -16.98 15.26
CA THR A 242 10.50 -17.04 16.26
C THR A 242 9.80 -15.69 16.46
N LEU A 243 10.30 -14.61 15.82
CA LEU A 243 9.76 -13.26 15.92
C LEU A 243 8.73 -12.92 14.84
N GLU A 244 8.36 -13.85 13.95
CA GLU A 244 7.36 -13.61 12.88
C GLU A 244 6.02 -13.10 13.43
N LEU A 245 5.51 -13.69 14.51
CA LEU A 245 4.24 -13.28 15.10
C LEU A 245 4.32 -11.90 15.80
N PRO A 246 5.27 -11.62 16.72
CA PRO A 246 5.47 -10.27 17.28
C PRO A 246 5.69 -9.21 16.21
N TYR A 247 6.39 -9.57 15.14
CA TYR A 247 6.65 -8.72 14.01
C TYR A 247 5.37 -8.33 13.25
N LEU A 248 4.52 -9.31 12.93
CA LEU A 248 3.22 -9.06 12.31
C LEU A 248 2.31 -8.22 13.22
N ILE A 249 2.28 -8.52 14.52
CA ILE A 249 1.50 -7.74 15.51
C ILE A 249 1.94 -6.27 15.50
N TRP A 250 3.25 -6.03 15.45
CA TRP A 250 3.78 -4.66 15.43
C TRP A 250 3.42 -3.92 14.14
N TRP A 251 3.67 -4.52 12.96
CA TRP A 251 3.50 -3.84 11.67
C TRP A 251 2.06 -3.75 11.18
N VAL A 252 1.24 -4.75 11.49
CA VAL A 252 -0.16 -4.84 11.04
C VAL A 252 -1.12 -4.37 12.13
N GLY A 253 -0.77 -4.50 13.40
CA GLY A 253 -1.61 -4.10 14.53
C GLY A 253 -1.21 -2.75 15.12
N CYS A 254 -0.04 -2.68 15.76
CA CYS A 254 0.35 -1.52 16.57
C CYS A 254 0.63 -0.26 15.75
N LEU A 255 1.50 -0.35 14.74
CA LEU A 255 1.95 0.81 13.97
C LEU A 255 0.79 1.52 13.22
N PRO A 256 -0.12 0.82 12.51
CA PRO A 256 -1.26 1.47 11.87
C PRO A 256 -2.14 2.22 12.87
N VAL A 257 -2.44 1.61 14.02
CA VAL A 257 -3.26 2.23 15.07
C VAL A 257 -2.60 3.47 15.63
N ILE A 258 -1.29 3.43 15.91
CA ILE A 258 -0.53 4.61 16.36
C ILE A 258 -0.62 5.74 15.32
N LEU A 259 -0.43 5.43 14.03
CA LEU A 259 -0.50 6.42 12.95
C LEU A 259 -1.91 7.00 12.78
N TRP A 260 -2.95 6.18 12.94
CA TRP A 260 -4.34 6.62 12.91
C TRP A 260 -4.69 7.53 14.09
N VAL A 261 -4.26 7.18 15.30
CA VAL A 261 -4.43 8.02 16.50
C VAL A 261 -3.68 9.34 16.32
N ALA A 262 -2.43 9.31 15.84
CA ALA A 262 -1.66 10.51 15.55
C ALA A 262 -2.35 11.40 14.50
N THR A 263 -2.93 10.79 13.46
CA THR A 263 -3.72 11.50 12.45
C THR A 263 -4.92 12.21 13.09
N TYR A 264 -5.68 11.50 13.92
CA TYR A 264 -6.83 12.07 14.63
C TYR A 264 -6.44 13.24 15.55
N LEU A 265 -5.39 13.08 16.36
CA LEU A 265 -4.87 14.14 17.22
C LEU A 265 -4.43 15.37 16.42
N LYS A 266 -3.82 15.15 15.25
CA LYS A 266 -3.37 16.25 14.38
C LYS A 266 -4.53 17.02 13.73
N ILE A 267 -5.66 16.36 13.45
CA ILE A 267 -6.89 17.05 13.00
C ILE A 267 -7.37 17.98 14.12
N LYS A 268 -7.45 17.46 15.34
CA LYS A 268 -7.90 18.23 16.51
C LYS A 268 -7.01 19.45 16.77
N GLU A 269 -5.68 19.29 16.68
CA GLU A 269 -4.73 20.41 16.82
C GLU A 269 -4.97 21.53 15.80
N LYS A 270 -5.42 21.20 14.59
CA LYS A 270 -5.69 22.20 13.53
C LYS A 270 -7.05 22.90 13.66
N GLU A 271 -7.93 22.40 14.52
CA GLU A 271 -9.23 23.02 14.79
C GLU A 271 -9.18 24.06 15.92
N VAL A 272 -8.15 24.00 16.78
CA VAL A 272 -7.85 24.98 17.84
C VAL A 272 -7.05 26.15 17.28
#